data_AF-A0A430QT91-F1
#
_entry.id   AF-A0A430QT91-F1
#
_cell.length_a   1.000
_cell.length_b   1.000
_cell.length_c   1.000
_cell.angle_alpha   90.00
_cell.angle_beta   90.00
_cell.angle_gamma   90.00
#
_symmetry.space_group_name_H-M   'P 1'
#
loop_
_entity.id
_entity.type
_entity.pdbx_description
1 polymer ?
#
loop_
_entity_poly.entity_id
_entity_poly.type
_entity_poly.pdbx_seq_one_letter_code
_entity_poly.pdbx_strand_id
1 'polypeptide(L)'
;TFVEQKTMPELYDLVLRYKPEVIWSDGDAGPDTYWNSTQFLAWLYNESPVKDTVVTNDRWGNGCSCKHGGYYSCDDRYHPGKLVRHKWENCMTLDCCSWGFRREITLDKILTPEQLISEVIETVTFGGNILINVGPTSWGTILPIYEERLLQLGEWLSINGEGIYATQPWRIQKEPNYDFVW
;
A
#
# COMPACT_ATOMS: atom_id res chain seq x y z
N THR A 1 -3.58 8.01 -28.93
CA THR A 1 -2.63 8.70 -28.00
C THR A 1 -1.75 7.68 -27.31
N PHE A 2 -0.73 8.09 -26.53
CA PHE A 2 0.04 7.15 -25.68
C PHE A 2 -0.87 6.29 -24.81
N VAL A 3 -1.91 6.90 -24.23
CA VAL A 3 -2.90 6.20 -23.40
C VAL A 3 -3.65 5.13 -24.20
N GLU A 4 -4.23 5.48 -25.33
CA GLU A 4 -5.03 4.55 -26.15
C GLU A 4 -4.20 3.43 -26.81
N GLN A 5 -2.95 3.73 -27.19
CA GLN A 5 -2.13 2.82 -27.99
C GLN A 5 -1.20 1.96 -27.12
N LYS A 6 -0.94 2.36 -25.87
CA LYS A 6 0.03 1.69 -25.00
C LYS A 6 -0.56 1.35 -23.64
N THR A 7 -0.85 2.35 -22.81
CA THR A 7 -1.18 2.08 -21.40
C THR A 7 -2.50 1.33 -21.24
N MET A 8 -3.54 1.72 -21.97
CA MET A 8 -4.85 1.07 -21.87
C MET A 8 -4.79 -0.38 -22.33
N PRO A 9 -4.36 -0.72 -23.57
CA PRO A 9 -4.25 -2.11 -23.99
C PRO A 9 -3.47 -3.00 -23.02
N GLU A 10 -2.37 -2.49 -22.45
CA GLU A 10 -1.57 -3.21 -21.45
C GLU A 10 -2.33 -3.42 -20.14
N LEU A 11 -3.08 -2.42 -19.67
CA LEU A 11 -3.86 -2.52 -18.45
C LEU A 11 -5.00 -3.56 -18.57
N TYR A 12 -5.71 -3.58 -19.70
CA TYR A 12 -6.68 -4.64 -19.99
C TYR A 12 -6.01 -6.02 -20.08
N ASP A 13 -4.86 -6.12 -20.74
CA ASP A 13 -4.10 -7.37 -20.87
C ASP A 13 -3.64 -7.92 -19.51
N LEU A 14 -3.18 -7.05 -18.59
CA LEU A 14 -2.84 -7.43 -17.22
C LEU A 14 -4.03 -8.04 -16.48
N VAL A 15 -5.20 -7.41 -16.56
CA VAL A 15 -6.43 -7.90 -15.92
C VAL A 15 -6.85 -9.26 -16.51
N LEU A 16 -6.88 -9.37 -17.84
CA LEU A 16 -7.33 -10.57 -18.53
C LEU A 16 -6.39 -11.76 -18.31
N ARG A 17 -5.07 -11.52 -18.32
CA ARG A 17 -4.06 -12.56 -18.21
C ARG A 17 -3.85 -13.02 -16.77
N TYR A 18 -3.75 -12.09 -15.82
CA TYR A 18 -3.32 -12.40 -14.45
C TYR A 18 -4.46 -12.40 -13.43
N LYS A 19 -5.63 -11.84 -13.77
CA LYS A 19 -6.81 -11.78 -12.89
C LYS A 19 -6.46 -11.29 -11.47
N PRO A 20 -5.89 -10.08 -11.34
CA PRO A 20 -5.42 -9.59 -10.06
C PRO A 20 -6.58 -9.22 -9.12
N GLU A 21 -6.34 -9.37 -7.81
CA GLU A 21 -7.26 -8.92 -6.76
C GLU A 21 -7.12 -7.42 -6.45
N VAL A 22 -6.00 -6.81 -6.86
CA VAL A 22 -5.73 -5.38 -6.66
C VAL A 22 -5.16 -4.79 -7.94
N ILE A 23 -5.73 -3.67 -8.39
CA ILE A 23 -5.07 -2.78 -9.36
C ILE A 23 -4.66 -1.50 -8.63
N TRP A 24 -3.35 -1.37 -8.43
CA TRP A 24 -2.74 -0.22 -7.77
C TRP A 24 -2.18 0.73 -8.83
N SER A 25 -2.90 1.81 -9.11
CA SER A 25 -2.49 2.83 -10.09
C SER A 25 -1.50 3.81 -9.45
N ASP A 26 -0.58 4.34 -10.24
CA ASP A 26 0.34 5.42 -9.83
C ASP A 26 0.67 6.33 -11.01
N GLY A 27 1.28 7.48 -10.72
CA GLY A 27 1.67 8.44 -11.76
C GLY A 27 0.48 9.21 -12.32
N ASP A 28 -0.41 9.68 -11.44
CA ASP A 28 -1.67 10.37 -11.74
C ASP A 28 -1.51 11.79 -12.31
N ALA A 29 -0.37 12.10 -12.93
CA ALA A 29 -0.06 13.40 -13.53
C ALA A 29 -0.95 13.68 -14.75
N GLY A 30 -2.18 14.15 -14.49
CA GLY A 30 -3.19 14.43 -15.51
C GLY A 30 -4.61 14.14 -15.02
N PRO A 31 -5.63 14.74 -15.63
CA PRO A 31 -7.01 14.46 -15.27
C PRO A 31 -7.38 13.00 -15.60
N ASP A 32 -8.36 12.46 -14.89
CA ASP A 32 -8.96 11.15 -15.14
C ASP A 32 -9.43 10.96 -16.60
N THR A 33 -9.85 12.06 -17.24
CA THR A 33 -10.24 12.09 -18.66
C THR A 33 -9.07 11.91 -19.63
N TYR A 34 -7.87 12.39 -19.30
CA TYR A 34 -6.67 12.15 -20.10
C TYR A 34 -6.29 10.67 -20.05
N TRP A 35 -6.31 10.11 -18.85
CA TRP A 35 -6.00 8.70 -18.60
C TRP A 35 -7.09 7.76 -19.09
N ASN A 36 -8.32 8.25 -19.31
CA ASN A 36 -9.50 7.44 -19.58
C ASN A 36 -9.80 6.42 -18.44
N SER A 37 -9.46 6.81 -17.21
CA SER A 37 -9.57 5.93 -16.03
C SER A 37 -11.01 5.55 -15.74
N THR A 38 -11.96 6.46 -15.95
CA THR A 38 -13.39 6.22 -15.67
C THR A 38 -13.96 5.11 -16.55
N GLN A 39 -13.60 5.07 -17.84
CA GLN A 39 -14.03 3.99 -18.74
C GLN A 39 -13.41 2.65 -18.35
N PHE A 40 -12.11 2.65 -18.04
CA PHE A 40 -11.43 1.43 -17.59
C PHE A 40 -12.03 0.88 -16.30
N LEU A 41 -12.24 1.72 -15.28
CA LEU A 41 -12.83 1.31 -14.01
C LEU A 41 -14.27 0.81 -14.19
N ALA A 42 -15.06 1.45 -15.06
CA ALA A 42 -16.39 0.98 -15.38
C ALA A 42 -16.38 -0.42 -16.00
N TRP A 43 -15.48 -0.69 -16.94
CA TRP A 43 -15.30 -2.04 -17.48
C TRP A 43 -14.79 -3.02 -16.42
N LEU A 44 -13.81 -2.61 -15.60
CA LEU A 44 -13.20 -3.44 -14.56
C LEU A 44 -14.26 -3.99 -13.60
N TYR A 45 -15.15 -3.12 -13.13
CA TYR A 45 -16.17 -3.48 -12.14
C TYR A 45 -17.47 -4.04 -12.72
N ASN A 46 -17.73 -3.91 -14.03
CA ASN A 46 -18.97 -4.42 -14.63
C ASN A 46 -18.77 -5.69 -15.47
N GLU A 47 -17.64 -5.80 -16.17
CA GLU A 47 -17.47 -6.76 -17.27
C GLU A 47 -16.23 -7.64 -17.14
N SER A 48 -15.21 -7.20 -16.43
CA SER A 48 -13.95 -7.94 -16.31
C SER A 48 -14.13 -9.30 -15.61
N PRO A 49 -13.20 -10.26 -15.81
CA PRO A 49 -13.25 -11.56 -15.14
C PRO A 49 -13.02 -11.50 -13.62
N VAL A 50 -12.62 -10.34 -13.08
CA VAL A 50 -12.33 -10.12 -11.65
C VAL A 50 -13.29 -9.14 -10.98
N LYS A 51 -14.34 -8.73 -11.68
CA LYS A 51 -15.28 -7.68 -11.27
C LYS A 51 -15.87 -7.84 -9.87
N ASP A 52 -16.00 -9.09 -9.40
CA ASP A 52 -16.65 -9.41 -8.13
C ASP A 52 -15.68 -9.34 -6.92
N THR A 53 -14.36 -9.28 -7.15
CA THR A 53 -13.36 -9.34 -6.08
C THR A 53 -12.29 -8.25 -6.14
N VAL A 54 -11.98 -7.73 -7.34
CA VAL A 54 -10.93 -6.73 -7.53
C VAL A 54 -11.20 -5.45 -6.74
N VAL A 55 -10.15 -4.86 -6.19
CA VAL A 55 -10.19 -3.52 -5.60
C VAL A 55 -9.15 -2.61 -6.23
N THR A 56 -9.43 -1.31 -6.25
CA THR A 56 -8.50 -0.30 -6.75
C THR A 56 -8.16 0.73 -5.68
N ASN A 57 -6.93 1.24 -5.70
CA ASN A 57 -6.57 2.42 -4.90
C ASN A 57 -7.23 3.69 -5.46
N ASP A 58 -6.83 4.86 -4.96
CA ASP A 58 -7.40 6.17 -5.25
C ASP A 58 -6.56 7.08 -6.16
N ARG A 59 -5.57 6.52 -6.88
CA ARG A 59 -4.60 7.27 -7.70
C ARG A 59 -4.88 7.16 -9.21
N TRP A 60 -6.10 7.50 -9.62
CA TRP A 60 -6.58 7.32 -11.00
C TRP A 60 -6.63 8.60 -11.83
N GLY A 61 -6.10 9.70 -11.31
CA GLY A 61 -6.05 11.01 -11.96
C GLY A 61 -6.13 12.15 -10.95
N ASN A 62 -5.90 13.37 -11.45
CA ASN A 62 -5.91 14.58 -10.65
C ASN A 62 -7.19 14.70 -9.81
N GLY A 63 -7.00 14.84 -8.50
CA GLY A 63 -8.10 15.08 -7.57
C GLY A 63 -8.88 13.82 -7.15
N CYS A 64 -8.43 12.62 -7.54
CA CYS A 64 -8.98 11.35 -7.08
C CYS A 64 -8.50 10.95 -5.68
N SER A 65 -7.25 11.29 -5.32
CA SER A 65 -6.65 10.91 -4.05
C SER A 65 -7.47 11.39 -2.84
N CYS A 66 -7.63 10.50 -1.86
CA CYS A 66 -8.52 10.61 -0.70
C CYS A 66 -10.01 10.86 -1.01
N LYS A 67 -10.47 10.60 -2.25
CA LYS A 67 -11.85 10.88 -2.66
C LYS A 67 -12.51 9.74 -3.44
N HIS A 68 -11.78 9.11 -4.36
CA HIS A 68 -12.33 8.12 -5.30
C HIS A 68 -11.40 6.92 -5.43
N GLY A 69 -11.80 5.79 -4.84
CA GLY A 69 -11.09 4.51 -4.90
C GLY A 69 -11.81 3.47 -4.05
N GLY A 70 -11.50 2.18 -4.26
CA GLY A 70 -11.99 1.11 -3.38
C GLY A 70 -11.38 1.18 -1.98
N TYR A 71 -10.17 1.74 -1.87
CA TYR A 71 -9.54 2.19 -0.63
C TYR A 71 -8.65 3.41 -0.90
N TYR A 72 -8.31 4.14 0.16
CA TYR A 72 -7.46 5.33 0.05
C TYR A 72 -6.01 4.99 0.31
N SER A 73 -5.13 5.38 -0.60
CA SER A 73 -3.69 5.48 -0.37
C SER A 73 -3.30 6.93 -0.12
N CYS A 74 -4.04 7.92 -0.67
CA CYS A 74 -3.86 9.36 -0.47
C CYS A 74 -2.51 9.95 -0.91
N ASP A 75 -1.43 9.55 -0.25
CA ASP A 75 -0.04 9.97 -0.48
C ASP A 75 0.91 8.82 -0.12
N ASP A 76 2.18 8.96 -0.43
CA ASP A 76 3.20 8.01 0.02
C ASP A 76 3.34 8.06 1.55
N ARG A 77 3.45 6.88 2.18
CA ARG A 77 3.53 6.73 3.64
C ARG A 77 2.35 7.40 4.37
N TYR A 78 1.17 7.30 3.78
CA TYR A 78 -0.03 7.93 4.31
C TYR A 78 -0.34 7.44 5.72
N HIS A 79 -0.43 8.38 6.65
CA HIS A 79 -0.78 8.10 8.04
C HIS A 79 -1.78 9.16 8.53
N PRO A 80 -3.09 8.85 8.61
CA PRO A 80 -4.11 9.86 8.90
C PRO A 80 -4.05 10.40 10.33
N GLY A 81 -3.38 9.69 11.25
CA GLY A 81 -3.29 10.04 12.69
C GLY A 81 -4.63 10.07 13.41
N LYS A 82 -5.69 9.61 12.75
CA LYS A 82 -7.07 9.55 13.23
C LYS A 82 -7.81 8.43 12.53
N LEU A 83 -8.90 7.96 13.13
CA LEU A 83 -9.75 6.97 12.50
C LEU A 83 -10.40 7.54 11.23
N VAL A 84 -10.28 6.82 10.13
CA VAL A 84 -10.88 7.16 8.83
C VAL A 84 -12.05 6.22 8.57
N ARG A 85 -13.19 6.77 8.14
CA ARG A 85 -14.41 5.97 7.87
C ARG A 85 -14.25 5.07 6.64
N HIS A 86 -13.51 5.52 5.64
CA HIS A 86 -13.20 4.77 4.44
C HIS A 86 -11.97 3.89 4.68
N LYS A 87 -11.93 2.69 4.08
CA LYS A 87 -10.73 1.84 4.15
C LYS A 87 -9.56 2.56 3.49
N TRP A 88 -8.37 2.37 4.04
CA TRP A 88 -7.14 2.99 3.56
C TRP A 88 -5.94 2.05 3.71
N GLU A 89 -4.85 2.36 3.03
CA GLU A 89 -3.61 1.60 3.02
C GLU A 89 -2.40 2.54 3.21
N ASN A 90 -1.54 2.22 4.17
CA ASN A 90 -0.22 2.81 4.33
C ASN A 90 0.77 2.10 3.41
N CYS A 91 1.06 2.71 2.26
CA CYS A 91 2.14 2.25 1.40
C CYS A 91 3.46 2.89 1.85
N MET A 92 4.40 2.10 2.37
CA MET A 92 5.66 2.57 2.94
C MET A 92 6.86 1.72 2.52
N THR A 93 8.06 2.21 2.83
CA THR A 93 9.34 1.58 2.44
C THR A 93 10.15 1.21 3.67
N LEU A 94 10.87 0.08 3.64
CA LEU A 94 11.87 -0.22 4.67
C LEU A 94 13.07 0.73 4.62
N ASP A 95 13.49 1.14 3.42
CA ASP A 95 14.44 2.24 3.23
C ASP A 95 13.71 3.57 3.34
N CYS A 96 14.05 4.38 4.35
CA CYS A 96 13.46 5.69 4.59
C CYS A 96 13.63 6.67 3.42
N CYS A 97 14.54 6.39 2.48
CA CYS A 97 14.90 7.29 1.39
C CYS A 97 14.50 6.80 -0.01
N SER A 98 14.05 5.54 -0.19
CA SER A 98 13.75 5.04 -1.54
C SER A 98 12.76 3.89 -1.60
N TRP A 99 11.99 3.84 -2.69
CA TRP A 99 11.21 2.68 -3.13
C TRP A 99 12.08 1.64 -3.85
N GLY A 100 13.09 2.10 -4.59
CA GLY A 100 13.99 1.25 -5.36
C GLY A 100 15.24 0.87 -4.58
N PHE A 101 15.99 -0.10 -5.11
CA PHE A 101 17.30 -0.47 -4.55
C PHE A 101 18.32 0.67 -4.71
N ARG A 102 19.05 0.95 -3.62
CA ARG A 102 20.18 1.89 -3.59
C ARG A 102 21.43 1.19 -3.07
N ARG A 103 22.56 1.38 -3.75
CA ARG A 103 23.82 0.70 -3.41
C ARG A 103 24.49 1.30 -2.18
N GLU A 104 24.27 2.59 -1.98
CA GLU A 104 24.82 3.43 -0.92
C GLU A 104 23.95 3.46 0.34
N ILE A 105 23.01 2.51 0.48
CA ILE A 105 22.16 2.41 1.66
C ILE A 105 23.00 2.12 2.91
N THR A 106 22.68 2.84 3.98
CA THR A 106 23.30 2.68 5.31
C THR A 106 22.25 2.20 6.30
N LEU A 107 22.67 1.48 7.35
CA LEU A 107 21.76 0.87 8.31
C LEU A 107 20.87 1.89 9.04
N ASP A 108 21.34 3.13 9.23
CA ASP A 108 20.55 4.21 9.84
C ASP A 108 19.40 4.72 8.95
N LYS A 109 19.37 4.32 7.68
CA LYS A 109 18.29 4.62 6.73
C LYS A 109 17.30 3.48 6.58
N ILE A 110 17.49 2.37 7.29
CA ILE A 110 16.58 1.24 7.28
C ILE A 110 15.86 1.23 8.62
N LEU A 111 14.53 1.08 8.58
CA LEU A 111 13.75 0.97 9.81
C LEU A 111 14.29 -0.16 10.69
N THR A 112 14.37 0.10 11.99
CA THR A 112 14.63 -0.96 12.98
C THR A 112 13.43 -1.89 13.08
N PRO A 113 13.58 -3.09 13.65
CA PRO A 113 12.47 -4.01 13.86
C PRO A 113 11.35 -3.38 14.70
N GLU A 114 11.72 -2.64 15.74
CA GLU A 114 10.79 -1.96 16.65
C GLU A 114 10.01 -0.86 15.92
N GLN A 115 10.70 -0.08 15.08
CA GLN A 115 10.05 0.94 14.26
C GLN A 115 9.07 0.30 13.27
N LEU A 116 9.47 -0.78 12.59
CA LEU A 116 8.61 -1.49 11.66
C LEU A 116 7.36 -2.08 12.33
N ILE A 117 7.53 -2.72 13.50
CA ILE A 117 6.42 -3.25 14.28
C ILE A 117 5.50 -2.11 14.73
N SER A 118 6.06 -0.98 15.19
CA SER A 118 5.29 0.20 15.58
C SER A 118 4.43 0.73 14.43
N GLU A 119 4.98 0.83 13.21
CA GLU A 119 4.24 1.28 12.03
C GLU A 119 3.08 0.33 11.67
N VAL A 120 3.30 -0.99 11.79
CA VAL A 120 2.25 -2.00 11.58
C VAL A 120 1.12 -1.84 12.60
N ILE A 121 1.48 -1.74 13.89
CA ILE A 121 0.51 -1.58 14.98
C ILE A 121 -0.27 -0.28 14.80
N GLU A 122 0.41 0.83 14.52
CA GLU A 122 -0.23 2.14 14.40
C GLU A 122 -1.19 2.16 13.20
N THR A 123 -0.76 1.64 12.06
CA THR A 123 -1.58 1.53 10.84
C THR A 123 -2.88 0.75 11.12
N VAL A 124 -2.77 -0.44 11.74
CA VAL A 124 -3.92 -1.30 12.03
C VAL A 124 -4.83 -0.70 13.11
N THR A 125 -4.25 -0.02 14.10
CA THR A 125 -4.99 0.71 15.15
C THR A 125 -5.94 1.74 14.55
N PHE A 126 -5.52 2.42 13.49
CA PHE A 126 -6.33 3.39 12.74
C PHE A 126 -7.13 2.78 11.56
N GLY A 127 -7.18 1.46 11.45
CA GLY A 127 -8.01 0.72 10.48
C GLY A 127 -7.41 0.60 9.08
N GLY A 128 -6.15 0.97 8.91
CA GLY A 128 -5.44 0.83 7.64
C GLY A 128 -4.99 -0.60 7.37
N ASN A 129 -4.70 -0.89 6.11
CA ASN A 129 -3.78 -1.96 5.74
C ASN A 129 -2.37 -1.39 5.61
N ILE A 130 -1.34 -2.22 5.75
CA ILE A 130 0.05 -1.80 5.54
C ILE A 130 0.63 -2.55 4.34
N LEU A 131 1.26 -1.80 3.43
CA LEU A 131 1.98 -2.31 2.27
C LEU A 131 3.46 -1.92 2.42
N ILE A 132 4.30 -2.92 2.73
CA ILE A 132 5.72 -2.71 3.03
C ILE A 132 6.54 -3.04 1.79
N ASN A 133 7.12 -2.01 1.18
CA ASN A 133 7.97 -2.15 -0.01
C ASN A 133 9.40 -2.59 0.34
N VAL A 134 9.93 -3.47 -0.50
CA VAL A 134 11.34 -3.83 -0.59
C VAL A 134 11.85 -3.56 -2.01
N GLY A 135 13.07 -3.05 -2.13
CA GLY A 135 13.75 -2.87 -3.42
C GLY A 135 14.77 -3.98 -3.68
N PRO A 136 14.47 -4.98 -4.54
CA PRO A 136 15.44 -6.01 -4.90
C PRO A 136 16.60 -5.45 -5.71
N THR A 137 17.74 -6.12 -5.68
CA THR A 137 18.87 -5.80 -6.55
C THR A 137 18.53 -6.11 -8.01
N SER A 138 19.33 -5.57 -8.94
CA SER A 138 19.23 -5.89 -10.37
C SER A 138 19.44 -7.38 -10.70
N TRP A 139 19.96 -8.17 -9.76
CA TRP A 139 20.16 -9.61 -9.88
C TRP A 139 18.97 -10.42 -9.36
N GLY A 140 17.89 -9.76 -8.93
CA GLY A 140 16.69 -10.41 -8.40
C GLY A 140 16.83 -10.87 -6.95
N THR A 141 17.81 -10.36 -6.20
CA THR A 141 18.02 -10.72 -4.78
C THR A 141 17.46 -9.64 -3.85
N ILE A 142 16.83 -10.05 -2.76
CA ILE A 142 16.51 -9.15 -1.64
C ILE A 142 17.77 -8.97 -0.79
N LEU A 143 18.03 -7.75 -0.31
CA LEU A 143 19.19 -7.52 0.55
C LEU A 143 19.01 -8.26 1.89
N PRO A 144 20.08 -8.87 2.45
CA PRO A 144 19.99 -9.61 3.72
C PRO A 144 19.37 -8.79 4.86
N ILE A 145 19.62 -7.48 4.89
CA ILE A 145 19.04 -6.59 5.90
C ILE A 145 17.52 -6.42 5.78
N TYR A 146 16.95 -6.42 4.57
CA TYR A 146 15.50 -6.38 4.40
C TYR A 146 14.87 -7.71 4.78
N GLU A 147 15.52 -8.83 4.41
CA GLU A 147 15.11 -10.16 4.82
C GLU A 147 15.09 -10.29 6.36
N GLU A 148 16.16 -9.85 7.03
CA GLU A 148 16.24 -9.85 8.50
C GLU A 148 15.05 -9.08 9.13
N ARG A 149 14.76 -7.87 8.64
CA ARG A 149 13.63 -7.06 9.16
C ARG A 149 12.27 -7.71 8.93
N LEU A 150 12.04 -8.29 7.75
CA LEU A 150 10.79 -8.95 7.43
C LEU A 150 10.61 -10.26 8.22
N LEU A 151 11.68 -11.02 8.44
CA LEU A 151 11.66 -12.21 9.28
C LEU A 151 11.38 -11.86 10.74
N GLN A 152 12.03 -10.82 11.29
CA GLN A 152 11.76 -10.34 12.65
C GLN A 152 10.31 -9.88 12.82
N LEU A 153 9.75 -9.17 11.83
CA LEU A 153 8.33 -8.83 11.81
C LEU A 153 7.46 -10.10 11.77
N GLY A 154 7.82 -11.08 10.95
CA GLY A 154 7.13 -12.36 10.85
C GLY A 154 7.14 -13.17 12.15
N GLU A 155 8.28 -13.23 12.83
CA GLU A 155 8.42 -13.84 14.16
C GLU A 155 7.51 -13.16 15.18
N TRP A 156 7.48 -11.83 15.19
CA TRP A 156 6.59 -11.07 16.08
C TRP A 156 5.11 -11.32 15.76
N LEU A 157 4.73 -11.34 14.47
CA LEU A 157 3.36 -11.63 14.01
C LEU A 157 2.95 -13.07 14.29
N SER A 158 3.89 -14.03 14.35
CA SER A 158 3.57 -15.42 14.68
C SER A 158 3.03 -15.57 16.11
N ILE A 159 3.44 -14.66 17.00
CA ILE A 159 3.01 -14.63 18.41
C ILE A 159 1.81 -13.68 18.57
N ASN A 160 1.85 -12.49 17.96
CA ASN A 160 0.91 -11.39 18.22
C ASN A 160 -0.13 -11.19 17.10
N GLY A 161 -0.14 -12.06 16.08
CA GLY A 161 -0.93 -11.87 14.86
C GLY A 161 -2.43 -11.84 15.08
N GLU A 162 -2.97 -12.44 16.14
CA GLU A 162 -4.39 -12.33 16.49
C GLU A 162 -4.84 -10.90 16.78
N GLY A 163 -3.93 -10.04 17.24
CA GLY A 163 -4.18 -8.60 17.45
C GLY A 163 -4.10 -7.77 16.16
N ILE A 164 -3.71 -8.39 15.04
CA ILE A 164 -3.44 -7.71 13.76
C ILE A 164 -4.39 -8.20 12.68
N TYR A 165 -4.45 -9.50 12.44
CA TYR A 165 -5.21 -10.07 11.33
C TYR A 165 -6.71 -10.09 11.62
N ALA A 166 -7.51 -9.64 10.65
CA ALA A 166 -8.97 -9.60 10.71
C ALA A 166 -9.55 -8.80 11.90
N THR A 167 -8.74 -7.97 12.55
CA THR A 167 -9.19 -7.08 13.62
C THR A 167 -9.91 -5.85 13.04
N GLN A 168 -10.56 -5.11 13.93
CA GLN A 168 -11.24 -3.86 13.60
C GLN A 168 -10.80 -2.78 14.59
N PRO A 169 -10.71 -1.51 14.16
CA PRO A 169 -10.37 -0.41 15.06
C PRO A 169 -11.31 -0.35 16.26
N TRP A 170 -10.72 -0.21 17.44
CA TRP A 170 -11.51 -0.01 18.65
C TRP A 170 -12.06 1.43 18.73
N ARG A 171 -12.99 1.69 19.66
CA ARG A 171 -13.53 3.04 19.88
C ARG A 171 -12.50 4.07 20.39
N ILE A 172 -11.38 3.60 20.95
CA ILE A 172 -10.28 4.43 21.47
C ILE A 172 -8.99 3.88 20.85
N GLN A 173 -8.31 4.71 20.06
CA GLN A 173 -7.03 4.35 19.41
C GLN A 173 -5.81 4.58 20.31
N LYS A 174 -5.83 5.63 21.13
CA LYS A 174 -4.73 6.01 22.03
C LYS A 174 -5.32 6.40 23.37
N GLU A 175 -4.83 5.80 24.45
CA GLU A 175 -5.25 6.19 25.79
C GLU A 175 -4.53 7.48 26.22
N PRO A 176 -5.20 8.39 26.94
CA PRO A 176 -4.55 9.56 27.49
C PRO A 176 -3.61 9.14 28.64
N ASN A 177 -2.32 9.47 28.53
CA ASN A 177 -1.20 9.13 29.42
C ASN A 177 -0.55 7.75 29.21
N TYR A 178 0.21 7.61 28.12
CA TYR A 178 1.27 6.62 28.02
C TYR A 178 2.61 7.30 28.37
N ASP A 179 3.07 7.12 29.61
CA ASP A 179 4.51 6.89 29.78
C ASP A 179 4.76 5.50 29.21
N PHE A 180 5.71 5.32 28.30
CA PHE A 180 6.02 4.02 27.69
C PHE A 180 6.20 2.95 28.80
N VAL A 181 5.23 2.04 28.95
CA VAL A 181 5.28 0.94 29.93
C VAL A 181 5.69 -0.34 29.23
N TRP A 182 6.79 -0.33 28.47
CA TRP A 182 7.48 -1.53 27.99
C TRP A 182 8.97 -1.26 27.90
#